data_AF-A0A7U6Y3V4-F1
#
_entry.id   AF-A0A7U6Y3V4-F1
#
_cell.length_a   1.000
_cell.length_b   1.000
_cell.length_c   1.000
_cell.angle_alpha   90.00
_cell.angle_beta   90.00
_cell.angle_gamma   90.00
#
_symmetry.space_group_name_H-M   'P 1'
#
loop_
_entity.id
_entity.type
_entity.pdbx_description
1 polymer ?
#
loop_
_entity_poly.entity_id
_entity_poly.type
_entity_poly.pdbx_seq_one_letter_code
_entity_poly.pdbx_strand_id
1 'polypeptide(L)'
;MASVSITLFREKTVIVARSQGQEEVLATVKSNRILLPLGNKLRRETMIVRGRNLSDTLRFASLVIAEARRSSSLLDRDHPVDWKRLWHSSTLLQGAKPENDSWGAVFGNGSALFLPSPCPHIEILERHAAANGGYIDEVVLKSAAAELGGHECDVKILHASKAAVVTTLDDTGFRCAVQIRTKGAESAFSFSVPAKEKGVHFGTVLELAAHYVEGHNTSVFLEKVRGMVEAKQVVGSNITARDIESAIERRRALKRLIVNFEQDTSIRYRPDRPKFLVA
;
A
#
# COMPACT_ATOMS: atom_id res chain seq x y z
N MET A 1 10.40 -22.31 -12.89
CA MET A 1 10.47 -22.08 -11.43
C MET A 1 9.05 -21.84 -10.91
N ALA A 2 8.72 -22.16 -9.66
CA ALA A 2 7.38 -21.83 -9.13
C ALA A 2 7.22 -20.30 -9.09
N SER A 3 6.08 -19.77 -9.52
CA SER A 3 5.84 -18.33 -9.53
C SER A 3 5.75 -17.79 -8.10
N VAL A 4 6.37 -16.63 -7.87
CA VAL A 4 6.31 -15.92 -6.59
C VAL A 4 5.45 -14.70 -6.77
N SER A 5 4.48 -14.48 -5.88
CA SER A 5 3.59 -13.33 -5.94
C SER A 5 3.59 -12.52 -4.65
N ILE A 6 3.49 -11.21 -4.80
CA ILE A 6 3.25 -10.26 -3.73
C ILE A 6 1.98 -9.49 -4.09
N THR A 7 1.04 -9.46 -3.16
CA THR A 7 -0.23 -8.76 -3.33
C THR A 7 -0.38 -7.69 -2.28
N LEU A 8 -0.72 -6.49 -2.74
CA LEU A 8 -1.25 -5.44 -1.88
C LEU A 8 -2.78 -5.49 -1.93
N PHE A 9 -3.38 -5.59 -0.75
CA PHE A 9 -4.82 -5.58 -0.54
C PHE A 9 -5.30 -4.22 -0.04
N ARG A 10 -6.45 -3.76 -0.54
CA ARG A 10 -7.26 -2.70 0.08
C ARG A 10 -8.19 -3.38 1.07
N GLU A 11 -8.09 -2.98 2.34
CA GLU A 11 -8.82 -3.58 3.43
C GLU A 11 -9.72 -2.56 4.12
N LYS A 12 -10.89 -3.02 4.53
CA LYS A 12 -11.77 -2.34 5.48
C LYS A 12 -12.11 -3.32 6.59
N THR A 13 -11.72 -2.99 7.80
CA THR A 13 -12.06 -3.71 9.02
C THR A 13 -13.03 -2.85 9.84
N VAL A 14 -14.18 -3.40 10.20
CA VAL A 14 -15.16 -2.76 11.08
C VAL A 14 -15.32 -3.65 12.30
N ILE A 15 -15.18 -3.06 13.48
CA ILE A 15 -15.27 -3.76 14.76
C ILE A 15 -16.55 -3.30 15.42
N VAL A 16 -17.41 -4.27 15.72
CA VAL A 16 -18.74 -4.05 16.26
C VAL A 16 -18.80 -4.74 17.61
N ALA A 17 -19.11 -3.99 18.65
CA ALA A 17 -19.47 -4.52 19.96
C ALA A 17 -20.98 -4.72 20.03
N ARG A 18 -21.39 -5.81 20.66
CA ARG A 18 -22.77 -6.03 21.03
C ARG A 18 -22.89 -6.08 22.55
N SER A 19 -23.70 -5.18 23.09
CA SER A 19 -24.05 -5.13 24.51
C SER A 19 -25.56 -5.00 24.65
N GLN A 20 -26.17 -5.86 25.47
CA GLN A 20 -27.62 -5.85 25.76
C GLN A 20 -28.53 -5.78 24.51
N GLY A 21 -28.10 -6.43 23.41
CA GLY A 21 -28.86 -6.47 22.14
C GLY A 21 -28.68 -5.24 21.24
N GLN A 22 -27.91 -4.23 21.65
CA GLN A 22 -27.52 -3.11 20.79
C GLN A 22 -26.13 -3.35 20.17
N GLU A 23 -25.99 -2.99 18.89
CA GLU A 23 -24.72 -3.03 18.17
C GLU A 23 -24.12 -1.62 18.07
N GLU A 24 -22.86 -1.48 18.50
CA GLU A 24 -22.08 -0.25 18.43
C GLU A 24 -20.81 -0.49 17.60
N VAL A 25 -20.52 0.41 16.66
CA VAL A 25 -19.27 0.37 15.91
C VAL A 25 -18.15 0.99 16.73
N LEU A 26 -17.29 0.15 17.30
CA LEU A 26 -16.14 0.58 18.09
C LEU A 26 -15.04 1.22 17.24
N ALA A 27 -14.79 0.66 16.05
CA ALA A 27 -13.75 1.14 15.17
C ALA A 27 -14.02 0.80 13.70
N THR A 28 -13.60 1.69 12.81
CA THR A 28 -13.50 1.40 11.37
C THR A 28 -12.10 1.75 10.88
N VAL A 29 -11.35 0.74 10.47
CA VAL A 29 -10.00 0.89 9.93
C VAL A 29 -10.05 0.64 8.42
N LYS A 30 -9.57 1.60 7.64
CA LYS A 30 -9.30 1.39 6.21
C LYS A 30 -7.80 1.50 5.99
N SER A 31 -7.21 0.46 5.45
CA SER A 31 -5.77 0.38 5.20
C SER A 31 -5.48 -0.36 3.91
N ASN A 32 -4.29 -0.15 3.38
CA ASN A 32 -3.66 -1.02 2.41
C ASN A 32 -2.70 -1.93 3.15
N ARG A 33 -2.63 -3.21 2.79
CA ARG A 33 -1.81 -4.21 3.46
C ARG A 33 -1.05 -5.03 2.42
N ILE A 34 0.24 -5.21 2.63
CA ILE A 34 1.10 -6.04 1.78
C ILE A 34 1.92 -6.99 2.67
N LEU A 35 1.83 -8.28 2.34
CA LEU A 35 2.59 -9.35 2.98
C LEU A 35 3.89 -9.55 2.19
N LEU A 36 5.02 -9.41 2.86
CA LEU A 36 6.35 -9.53 2.28
C LEU A 36 7.06 -10.75 2.89
N PRO A 37 7.09 -11.89 2.18
CA PRO A 37 7.96 -12.99 2.55
C PRO A 37 9.41 -12.60 2.20
N LEU A 38 10.19 -12.22 3.21
CA LEU A 38 11.59 -11.80 3.09
C LEU A 38 12.52 -12.87 3.65
N GLY A 39 13.81 -12.71 3.39
CA GLY A 39 14.86 -13.62 3.84
C GLY A 39 15.31 -14.61 2.77
N ASN A 40 16.09 -15.60 3.21
CA ASN A 40 16.76 -16.58 2.34
C ASN A 40 16.23 -18.01 2.61
N LYS A 41 16.91 -19.02 2.06
CA LYS A 41 16.51 -20.43 2.28
C LYS A 41 16.63 -20.89 3.74
N LEU A 42 17.48 -20.24 4.54
CA LEU A 42 17.79 -20.62 5.92
C LEU A 42 16.92 -19.86 6.94
N ARG A 43 16.58 -18.60 6.64
CA ARG A 43 15.78 -17.74 7.51
C ARG A 43 14.74 -17.01 6.66
N ARG A 44 13.46 -17.30 6.91
CA ARG A 44 12.34 -16.57 6.33
C ARG A 44 11.72 -15.66 7.38
N GLU A 45 11.48 -14.43 7.00
CA GLU A 45 10.85 -13.41 7.84
C GLU A 45 9.61 -12.91 7.13
N THR A 46 8.49 -12.95 7.83
CA THR A 46 7.24 -12.42 7.31
C THR A 46 7.07 -11.00 7.81
N MET A 47 7.24 -10.05 6.90
CA MET A 47 7.01 -8.63 7.16
C MET A 47 5.67 -8.22 6.59
N ILE A 48 4.95 -7.38 7.31
CA ILE A 48 3.69 -6.81 6.83
C ILE A 48 3.85 -5.30 6.83
N VAL A 49 3.58 -4.68 5.69
CA VAL A 49 3.53 -3.23 5.57
C VAL A 49 2.07 -2.83 5.42
N ARG A 50 1.63 -1.88 6.25
CA ARG A 50 0.32 -1.24 6.14
C ARG A 50 0.46 0.24 5.86
N GLY A 51 -0.55 0.84 5.25
CA GLY A 51 -0.66 2.29 5.18
C GLY A 51 -1.99 2.79 4.63
N ARG A 52 -2.29 4.07 4.85
CA ARG A 52 -3.54 4.68 4.40
C ARG A 52 -3.64 4.79 2.89
N ASN A 53 -2.56 5.23 2.26
CA ASN A 53 -2.50 5.52 0.83
C ASN A 53 -1.83 4.37 0.07
N LEU A 54 -2.40 4.03 -1.09
CA LEU A 54 -1.94 2.91 -1.90
C LEU A 54 -0.49 3.10 -2.38
N SER A 55 -0.17 4.28 -2.94
CA SER A 55 1.16 4.62 -3.45
C SER A 55 2.21 4.63 -2.35
N ASP A 56 1.89 5.20 -1.19
CA ASP A 56 2.85 5.32 -0.08
C ASP A 56 3.14 3.94 0.53
N THR A 57 2.12 3.08 0.63
CA THR A 57 2.29 1.69 1.09
C THR A 57 3.19 0.90 0.14
N LEU A 58 3.04 1.06 -1.18
CA LEU A 58 3.90 0.42 -2.18
C LEU A 58 5.35 0.91 -2.10
N ARG A 59 5.56 2.22 -1.95
CA ARG A 59 6.91 2.79 -1.77
C ARG A 59 7.55 2.33 -0.48
N PHE A 60 6.78 2.34 0.61
CA PHE A 60 7.29 1.89 1.89
C PHE A 60 7.69 0.42 1.82
N ALA A 61 6.87 -0.44 1.21
CA ALA A 61 7.22 -1.83 0.93
C ALA A 61 8.47 -1.99 0.06
N SER A 62 8.64 -1.15 -0.98
CA SER A 62 9.88 -1.14 -1.77
C SER A 62 11.11 -0.84 -0.91
N LEU A 63 11.02 0.17 -0.03
CA LEU A 63 12.09 0.52 0.89
C LEU A 63 12.39 -0.58 1.91
N VAL A 64 11.35 -1.28 2.42
CA VAL A 64 11.54 -2.45 3.30
C VAL A 64 12.25 -3.58 2.55
N ILE A 65 11.90 -3.85 1.29
CA ILE A 65 12.59 -4.85 0.46
C ILE A 65 14.05 -4.43 0.22
N ALA A 66 14.31 -3.16 -0.07
CA ALA A 66 15.66 -2.64 -0.26
C ALA A 66 16.50 -2.81 1.01
N GLU A 67 15.91 -2.58 2.18
CA GLU A 67 16.57 -2.78 3.47
C GLU A 67 16.86 -4.27 3.75
N ALA A 68 15.90 -5.16 3.45
CA ALA A 68 16.09 -6.60 3.59
C ALA A 68 17.13 -7.18 2.63
N ARG A 69 17.43 -6.50 1.52
CA ARG A 69 18.49 -6.91 0.60
C ARG A 69 19.88 -6.51 1.10
N ARG A 70 19.97 -5.51 1.99
CA ARG A 70 21.24 -5.02 2.57
C ARG A 70 21.63 -5.75 3.85
N SER A 71 20.70 -6.49 4.47
CA SER A 71 20.91 -7.22 5.72
C SER A 71 20.45 -8.67 5.58
N SER A 72 21.05 -9.59 6.33
CA SER A 72 20.60 -10.98 6.41
C SER A 72 19.27 -11.15 7.16
N SER A 73 18.89 -10.17 7.98
CA SER A 73 17.65 -10.13 8.75
C SER A 73 17.23 -8.69 9.03
N LEU A 74 15.92 -8.43 9.01
CA LEU A 74 15.35 -7.15 9.46
C LEU A 74 14.99 -7.17 10.94
N LEU A 75 14.80 -8.34 11.52
CA LEU A 75 14.37 -8.54 12.91
C LEU A 75 15.53 -8.76 13.87
N ASP A 76 16.68 -9.21 13.36
CA ASP A 76 17.83 -9.65 14.14
C ASP A 76 19.10 -9.08 13.51
N ARG A 77 19.43 -7.85 13.91
CA ARG A 77 20.54 -7.06 13.40
C ARG A 77 21.06 -6.12 14.49
N ASP A 78 22.37 -5.85 14.47
CA ASP A 78 23.04 -5.01 15.47
C ASP A 78 22.55 -3.55 15.43
N HIS A 79 22.25 -3.05 14.23
CA HIS A 79 21.73 -1.71 14.02
C HIS A 79 20.26 -1.76 13.61
N PRO A 80 19.32 -1.29 14.46
CA PRO A 80 17.91 -1.34 14.16
C PRO A 80 17.57 -0.48 12.95
N VAL A 81 16.54 -0.89 12.22
CA VAL A 81 16.05 -0.11 11.08
C VAL A 81 15.41 1.18 11.57
N ASP A 82 15.81 2.32 10.98
CA ASP A 82 15.11 3.59 11.19
C ASP A 82 13.82 3.63 10.35
N TRP A 83 12.78 2.97 10.87
CA TRP A 83 11.49 2.87 10.21
C TRP A 83 10.82 4.23 10.00
N LYS A 84 11.02 5.17 10.92
CA LYS A 84 10.46 6.52 10.83
C LYS A 84 11.06 7.25 9.64
N ARG A 85 12.38 7.16 9.45
CA ARG A 85 13.06 7.70 8.28
C ARG A 85 12.58 7.03 7.00
N LEU A 86 12.45 5.70 6.96
CA LEU A 86 11.93 5.00 5.77
C LEU A 86 10.51 5.44 5.42
N TRP A 87 9.61 5.53 6.41
CA TRP A 87 8.25 6.03 6.21
C TRP A 87 8.26 7.48 5.68
N HIS A 88 9.06 8.34 6.30
CA HIS A 88 9.21 9.72 5.83
C HIS A 88 9.71 9.77 4.38
N SER A 89 10.73 8.99 4.03
CA SER A 89 11.21 8.88 2.64
C SER A 89 10.14 8.40 1.65
N SER A 90 9.24 7.50 2.08
CA SER A 90 8.15 7.04 1.21
C SER A 90 7.07 8.10 0.93
N THR A 91 6.95 9.11 1.81
CA THR A 91 5.93 10.17 1.74
C THR A 91 6.50 11.53 1.31
N LEU A 92 7.81 11.76 1.44
CA LEU A 92 8.52 12.99 1.08
C LEU A 92 8.22 13.47 -0.34
N LEU A 93 7.99 12.51 -1.24
CA LEU A 93 7.67 12.78 -2.62
C LEU A 93 6.31 13.48 -2.83
N GLN A 94 5.40 13.46 -1.85
CA GLN A 94 4.09 14.12 -1.93
C GLN A 94 4.11 15.61 -1.57
N GLY A 95 5.26 16.19 -1.19
CA GLY A 95 5.29 17.58 -0.72
C GLY A 95 4.37 17.74 0.50
N ALA A 96 4.70 17.02 1.58
CA ALA A 96 3.83 16.77 2.72
C ALA A 96 2.98 17.99 3.12
N LYS A 97 1.66 17.90 2.89
CA LYS A 97 0.71 18.50 3.83
C LYS A 97 0.62 17.56 5.03
N PRO A 98 0.99 18.01 6.24
CA PRO A 98 0.78 17.26 7.49
C PRO A 98 -0.69 16.88 7.75
N GLU A 99 -1.61 17.52 7.02
CA GLU A 99 -3.06 17.43 7.16
C GLU A 99 -3.69 16.24 6.41
N ASN A 100 -2.92 15.57 5.55
CA ASN A 100 -3.35 14.29 5.01
C ASN A 100 -3.16 13.24 6.11
N ASP A 101 -4.26 12.58 6.50
CA ASP A 101 -4.40 11.39 7.36
C ASP A 101 -3.55 10.17 6.88
N SER A 102 -2.30 10.43 6.48
CA SER A 102 -1.36 9.48 5.91
C SER A 102 -0.55 8.87 7.04
N TRP A 103 -0.69 7.57 7.18
CA TRP A 103 0.07 6.76 8.11
C TRP A 103 0.58 5.51 7.41
N GLY A 104 1.67 4.98 7.94
CA GLY A 104 2.26 3.71 7.54
C GLY A 104 2.63 2.93 8.80
N ALA A 105 2.61 1.61 8.72
CA ALA A 105 2.99 0.72 9.80
C ALA A 105 3.75 -0.49 9.27
N VAL A 106 4.65 -1.03 10.08
CA VAL A 106 5.40 -2.25 9.79
C VAL A 106 5.25 -3.21 10.94
N PHE A 107 4.90 -4.45 10.61
CA PHE A 107 4.82 -5.56 11.55
C PHE A 107 5.79 -6.65 11.13
N GLY A 108 6.42 -7.29 12.10
CA GLY A 108 7.29 -8.45 11.90
C GLY A 108 6.94 -9.51 12.93
N ASN A 109 6.68 -10.74 12.46
CA ASN A 109 6.31 -11.88 13.33
C ASN A 109 5.20 -11.53 14.35
N GLY A 110 4.20 -10.74 13.94
CA GLY A 110 3.04 -10.38 14.77
C GLY A 110 3.25 -9.22 15.74
N SER A 111 4.43 -8.61 15.77
CA SER A 111 4.74 -7.44 16.60
C SER A 111 4.89 -6.18 15.74
N ALA A 112 4.41 -5.05 16.25
CA ALA A 112 4.61 -3.76 15.61
C ALA A 112 6.09 -3.34 15.72
N LEU A 113 6.76 -3.19 14.59
CA LEU A 113 8.11 -2.63 14.51
C LEU A 113 8.08 -1.12 14.29
N PHE A 114 7.02 -0.64 13.64
CA PHE A 114 6.74 0.77 13.43
C PHE A 114 5.24 0.99 13.37
N LEU A 115 4.74 1.84 14.25
CA LEU A 115 3.35 2.25 14.28
C LEU A 115 3.28 3.69 14.84
N PRO A 116 3.01 4.71 14.00
CA PRO A 116 3.13 6.11 14.41
C PRO A 116 2.07 6.54 15.43
N SER A 117 0.94 5.85 15.48
CA SER A 117 -0.09 6.01 16.51
C SER A 117 -0.64 4.63 16.89
N PRO A 118 -0.71 4.29 18.18
CA PRO A 118 -1.25 3.02 18.64
C PRO A 118 -2.64 2.76 18.04
N CYS A 119 -2.84 1.56 17.51
CA CYS A 119 -4.13 1.12 17.00
C CYS A 119 -4.32 -0.33 17.46
N PRO A 120 -4.80 -0.54 18.69
CA PRO A 120 -4.83 -1.86 19.33
C PRO A 120 -5.47 -2.93 18.46
N HIS A 121 -6.52 -2.55 17.74
CA HIS A 121 -7.24 -3.41 16.81
C HIS A 121 -6.38 -3.97 15.66
N ILE A 122 -5.51 -3.14 15.07
CA ILE A 122 -4.60 -3.58 14.00
C ILE A 122 -3.51 -4.46 14.60
N GLU A 123 -2.96 -4.07 15.76
CA GLU A 123 -1.91 -4.83 16.42
C GLU A 123 -2.38 -6.23 16.81
N ILE A 124 -3.58 -6.36 17.39
CA ILE A 124 -4.19 -7.65 17.72
C ILE A 124 -4.41 -8.46 16.44
N LEU A 125 -5.00 -7.86 15.41
CA LEU A 125 -5.25 -8.56 14.14
C LEU A 125 -3.95 -9.11 13.53
N GLU A 126 -2.87 -8.33 13.54
CA GLU A 126 -1.59 -8.77 12.98
C GLU A 126 -0.87 -9.79 13.85
N ARG A 127 -1.03 -9.72 15.17
CA ARG A 127 -0.51 -10.73 16.08
C ARG A 127 -1.14 -12.09 15.83
N HIS A 128 -2.47 -12.15 15.71
CA HIS A 128 -3.19 -13.38 15.36
C HIS A 128 -2.88 -13.85 13.94
N ALA A 129 -2.78 -12.93 12.97
CA ALA A 129 -2.43 -13.28 11.60
C ALA A 129 -1.02 -13.88 11.49
N ALA A 130 -0.06 -13.47 12.33
CA ALA A 130 1.31 -13.97 12.29
C ALA A 130 1.42 -15.48 12.54
N ALA A 131 0.58 -16.04 13.42
CA ALA A 131 0.49 -17.48 13.63
C ALA A 131 -0.02 -18.24 12.39
N ASN A 132 -0.71 -17.54 11.48
CA ASN A 132 -1.24 -18.07 10.23
C ASN A 132 -0.46 -17.56 9.00
N GLY A 133 0.87 -17.43 9.12
CA GLY A 133 1.74 -16.98 8.02
C GLY A 133 1.50 -15.54 7.55
N GLY A 134 0.77 -14.74 8.33
CA GLY A 134 0.35 -13.39 7.99
C GLY A 134 -0.93 -13.32 7.15
N TYR A 135 -1.69 -14.40 7.01
CA TYR A 135 -3.00 -14.35 6.35
C TYR A 135 -4.11 -14.03 7.35
N ILE A 136 -5.12 -13.27 6.91
CA ILE A 136 -6.31 -12.93 7.69
C ILE A 136 -7.47 -13.73 7.12
N ASP A 137 -7.88 -14.77 7.83
CA ASP A 137 -9.03 -15.61 7.52
C ASP A 137 -10.06 -15.58 8.66
N GLU A 138 -11.13 -16.37 8.53
CA GLU A 138 -12.19 -16.40 9.53
C GLU A 138 -11.71 -16.84 10.92
N VAL A 139 -10.70 -17.73 10.99
CA VAL A 139 -10.15 -18.22 12.26
C VAL A 139 -9.40 -17.10 12.96
N VAL A 140 -8.54 -16.38 12.23
CA VAL A 140 -7.82 -15.21 12.73
C VAL A 140 -8.79 -14.12 13.20
N LEU A 141 -9.86 -13.85 12.43
CA LEU A 141 -10.86 -12.85 12.79
C LEU A 141 -11.61 -13.22 14.08
N LYS A 142 -12.02 -14.49 14.24
CA LYS A 142 -12.69 -14.97 15.46
C LYS A 142 -11.77 -14.88 16.68
N SER A 143 -10.51 -15.30 16.53
CA SER A 143 -9.52 -15.24 17.61
C SER A 143 -9.22 -13.81 18.05
N ALA A 144 -9.03 -12.90 17.09
CA ALA A 144 -8.84 -11.47 17.37
C ALA A 144 -10.09 -10.83 18.00
N ALA A 145 -11.29 -11.24 17.58
CA ALA A 145 -12.54 -10.73 18.13
C ALA A 145 -12.73 -11.16 19.60
N ALA A 146 -12.40 -12.42 19.93
CA ALA A 146 -12.45 -12.93 21.29
C ALA A 146 -11.48 -12.17 22.23
N GLU A 147 -10.27 -11.84 21.77
CA GLU A 147 -9.33 -11.03 22.56
C GLU A 147 -9.86 -9.60 22.76
N LEU A 148 -10.44 -8.99 21.72
CA LEU A 148 -10.98 -7.63 21.79
C LEU A 148 -12.23 -7.51 22.68
N GLY A 149 -13.09 -8.53 22.69
CA GLY A 149 -14.31 -8.53 23.50
C GLY A 149 -14.09 -8.88 24.97
N GLY A 150 -12.99 -9.57 25.28
CA GLY A 150 -12.72 -10.08 26.62
C GLY A 150 -13.87 -10.98 27.11
N HIS A 151 -14.25 -10.86 28.39
CA HIS A 151 -15.33 -11.65 29.00
C HIS A 151 -16.69 -10.94 29.04
N GLU A 152 -16.74 -9.65 28.71
CA GLU A 152 -17.90 -8.79 29.04
C GLU A 152 -18.67 -8.29 27.81
N CYS A 153 -18.10 -8.41 26.60
CA CYS A 153 -18.74 -7.94 25.38
C CYS A 153 -18.57 -8.92 24.21
N ASP A 154 -19.66 -9.18 23.48
CA ASP A 154 -19.61 -9.93 22.22
C ASP A 154 -19.10 -9.00 21.12
N VAL A 155 -17.86 -9.22 20.69
CA VAL A 155 -17.23 -8.44 19.61
C VAL A 155 -17.25 -9.22 18.31
N LYS A 156 -17.63 -8.54 17.23
CA LYS A 156 -17.59 -9.03 15.85
C LYS A 156 -16.66 -8.18 15.01
N ILE A 157 -15.77 -8.83 14.28
CA ILE A 157 -14.93 -8.17 13.27
C ILE A 157 -15.46 -8.47 11.88
N LEU A 158 -15.90 -7.43 11.17
CA LEU A 158 -16.25 -7.47 9.76
C LEU A 158 -15.04 -7.04 8.93
N HIS A 159 -14.48 -7.96 8.15
CA HIS A 159 -13.31 -7.68 7.32
C HIS A 159 -13.62 -7.88 5.84
N ALA A 160 -13.33 -6.85 5.04
CA ALA A 160 -13.41 -6.90 3.59
C ALA A 160 -12.03 -6.59 3.01
N SER A 161 -11.53 -7.47 2.14
CA SER A 161 -10.22 -7.35 1.49
C SER A 161 -10.35 -7.51 -0.02
N LYS A 162 -9.64 -6.66 -0.77
CA LYS A 162 -9.61 -6.71 -2.24
C LYS A 162 -8.21 -6.44 -2.76
N ALA A 163 -7.70 -7.34 -3.60
CA ALA A 163 -6.40 -7.16 -4.25
C ALA A 163 -6.41 -5.88 -5.10
N ALA A 164 -5.46 -4.99 -4.85
CA ALA A 164 -5.34 -3.71 -5.55
C ALA A 164 -4.10 -3.67 -6.45
N VAL A 165 -3.01 -4.29 -6.03
CA VAL A 165 -1.82 -4.50 -6.85
C VAL A 165 -1.36 -5.93 -6.66
N VAL A 166 -1.10 -6.64 -7.76
CA VAL A 166 -0.55 -7.99 -7.75
C VAL A 166 0.71 -7.98 -8.58
N THR A 167 1.84 -8.27 -7.95
CA THR A 167 3.13 -8.41 -8.62
C THR A 167 3.55 -9.87 -8.57
N THR A 168 3.73 -10.48 -9.74
CA THR A 168 4.16 -11.86 -9.89
C THR A 168 5.51 -11.90 -10.59
N LEU A 169 6.40 -12.77 -10.14
CA LEU A 169 7.64 -13.13 -10.80
C LEU A 169 7.53 -14.59 -11.25
N ASP A 170 7.75 -14.83 -12.53
CA ASP A 170 7.88 -16.16 -13.13
C ASP A 170 9.10 -16.23 -14.06
N ASP A 171 9.23 -17.33 -14.80
CA ASP A 171 10.36 -17.56 -15.72
C ASP A 171 10.40 -16.54 -16.89
N THR A 172 9.30 -15.83 -17.16
CA THR A 172 9.22 -14.80 -18.22
C THR A 172 9.61 -13.41 -17.71
N GLY A 173 9.51 -13.18 -16.41
CA GLY A 173 9.86 -11.92 -15.74
C GLY A 173 8.82 -11.48 -14.73
N PHE A 174 8.80 -10.18 -14.47
CA PHE A 174 7.80 -9.57 -13.60
C PHE A 174 6.55 -9.22 -14.38
N ARG A 175 5.39 -9.48 -13.79
CA ARG A 175 4.10 -8.95 -14.20
C ARG A 175 3.46 -8.24 -13.02
N CYS A 176 3.11 -6.98 -13.19
CA CYS A 176 2.42 -6.20 -12.17
C CYS A 176 1.06 -5.73 -12.71
N ALA A 177 -0.01 -6.21 -12.09
CA ALA A 177 -1.38 -5.75 -12.36
C ALA A 177 -1.80 -4.74 -11.29
N VAL A 178 -2.40 -3.63 -11.73
CA VAL A 178 -2.84 -2.53 -10.88
C VAL A 178 -4.32 -2.27 -11.13
N GLN A 179 -5.13 -2.37 -10.08
CA GLN A 179 -6.55 -2.01 -10.11
C GLN A 179 -6.72 -0.54 -9.73
N ILE A 180 -7.30 0.21 -10.65
CA ILE A 180 -7.54 1.64 -10.57
C ILE A 180 -9.06 1.91 -10.48
N ARG A 181 -9.45 2.97 -9.78
CA ARG A 181 -10.83 3.44 -9.69
C ARG A 181 -10.97 4.84 -10.28
N THR A 182 -11.83 4.98 -11.28
CA THR A 182 -12.14 6.27 -11.91
C THR A 182 -13.65 6.46 -11.94
N LYS A 183 -14.16 7.53 -11.31
CA LYS A 183 -15.60 7.89 -11.34
C LYS A 183 -16.55 6.73 -11.01
N GLY A 184 -16.18 5.87 -10.06
CA GLY A 184 -16.98 4.70 -9.65
C GLY A 184 -16.79 3.44 -10.51
N ALA A 185 -16.14 3.55 -11.68
CA ALA A 185 -15.76 2.40 -12.49
C ALA A 185 -14.39 1.84 -12.05
N GLU A 186 -14.30 0.52 -11.96
CA GLU A 186 -13.04 -0.17 -11.76
C GLU A 186 -12.42 -0.50 -13.12
N SER A 187 -11.15 -0.13 -13.28
CA SER A 187 -10.35 -0.50 -14.43
C SER A 187 -9.07 -1.17 -13.94
N ALA A 188 -8.43 -1.95 -14.81
CA ALA A 188 -7.15 -2.54 -14.51
C ALA A 188 -6.21 -2.31 -15.69
N PHE A 189 -4.95 -2.06 -15.37
CA PHE A 189 -3.87 -2.18 -16.34
C PHE A 189 -2.79 -3.06 -15.74
N SER A 190 -1.94 -3.61 -16.59
CA SER A 190 -0.76 -4.33 -16.16
C SER A 190 0.44 -3.91 -16.98
N PHE A 191 1.60 -3.98 -16.36
CA PHE A 191 2.88 -3.84 -17.02
C PHE A 191 3.74 -5.06 -16.72
N SER A 192 4.59 -5.44 -17.67
CA SER A 192 5.49 -6.58 -17.54
C SER A 192 6.92 -6.19 -17.89
N VAL A 193 7.86 -6.67 -17.10
CA VAL A 193 9.30 -6.45 -17.25
C VAL A 193 9.98 -7.80 -17.47
N PRO A 194 10.68 -8.03 -18.60
CA PRO A 194 11.32 -9.30 -18.88
C PRO A 194 12.35 -9.73 -17.83
N ALA A 195 12.51 -11.04 -17.62
CA ALA A 195 13.46 -11.58 -16.63
C ALA A 195 14.94 -11.21 -16.87
N LYS A 196 15.29 -10.82 -18.09
CA LYS A 196 16.67 -10.48 -18.49
C LYS A 196 17.10 -9.07 -18.05
N GLU A 197 16.17 -8.26 -17.56
CA GLU A 197 16.45 -6.88 -17.17
C GLU A 197 17.28 -6.81 -15.90
N LYS A 198 18.47 -6.20 -15.99
CA LYS A 198 19.42 -6.12 -14.88
C LYS A 198 18.90 -5.15 -13.82
N GLY A 199 19.07 -5.52 -12.55
CA GLY A 199 18.72 -4.66 -11.42
C GLY A 199 17.22 -4.61 -11.08
N VAL A 200 16.36 -5.27 -11.87
CA VAL A 200 14.92 -5.33 -11.59
C VAL A 200 14.62 -6.37 -10.50
N HIS A 201 13.85 -5.97 -9.50
CA HIS A 201 13.41 -6.82 -8.41
C HIS A 201 12.03 -6.38 -7.90
N PHE A 202 11.43 -7.14 -6.97
CA PHE A 202 10.12 -6.78 -6.41
C PHE A 202 10.04 -5.32 -5.94
N GLY A 203 11.03 -4.84 -5.19
CA GLY A 203 11.12 -3.42 -4.80
C GLY A 203 10.99 -2.43 -5.96
N THR A 204 11.79 -2.56 -7.03
CA THR A 204 11.71 -1.65 -8.19
C THR A 204 10.36 -1.70 -8.88
N VAL A 205 9.75 -2.88 -9.00
CA VAL A 205 8.44 -3.08 -9.61
C VAL A 205 7.32 -2.47 -8.75
N LEU A 206 7.38 -2.62 -7.41
CA LEU A 206 6.43 -2.00 -6.49
C LEU A 206 6.57 -0.46 -6.49
N GLU A 207 7.79 0.06 -6.58
CA GLU A 207 8.03 1.50 -6.70
C GLU A 207 7.47 2.07 -8.01
N LEU A 208 7.68 1.37 -9.13
CA LEU A 208 7.08 1.74 -10.41
C LEU A 208 5.54 1.70 -10.34
N ALA A 209 4.96 0.66 -9.72
CA ALA A 209 3.52 0.59 -9.48
C ALA A 209 3.02 1.78 -8.63
N ALA A 210 3.79 2.19 -7.62
CA ALA A 210 3.46 3.37 -6.82
C ALA A 210 3.43 4.64 -7.65
N HIS A 211 4.37 4.82 -8.58
CA HIS A 211 4.39 5.96 -9.50
C HIS A 211 3.15 5.98 -10.40
N TYR A 212 2.72 4.84 -10.93
CA TYR A 212 1.51 4.76 -11.73
C TYR A 212 0.25 5.10 -10.95
N VAL A 213 0.12 4.52 -9.75
CA VAL A 213 -1.02 4.72 -8.86
C VAL A 213 -1.14 6.20 -8.50
N GLU A 214 -0.03 6.82 -8.09
CA GLU A 214 -0.05 8.23 -7.72
C GLU A 214 -0.33 9.12 -8.94
N GLY A 215 0.35 8.87 -10.07
CA GLY A 215 0.16 9.66 -11.28
C GLY A 215 -1.28 9.62 -11.79
N HIS A 216 -1.93 8.47 -11.68
CA HIS A 216 -3.36 8.33 -11.93
C HIS A 216 -4.20 9.15 -10.94
N ASN A 217 -4.00 9.00 -9.63
CA ASN A 217 -4.77 9.71 -8.61
C ASN A 217 -4.62 11.24 -8.74
N THR A 218 -3.41 11.72 -9.00
CA THR A 218 -3.13 13.14 -9.25
C THR A 218 -3.84 13.63 -10.52
N SER A 219 -3.93 12.80 -11.56
CA SER A 219 -4.64 13.17 -12.79
C SER A 219 -6.14 13.27 -12.58
N VAL A 220 -6.74 12.31 -11.86
CA VAL A 220 -8.15 12.37 -11.47
C VAL A 220 -8.45 13.60 -10.60
N PHE A 221 -7.54 13.96 -9.69
CA PHE A 221 -7.67 15.18 -8.89
C PHE A 221 -7.67 16.44 -9.78
N LEU A 222 -6.70 16.56 -10.69
CA LEU A 222 -6.61 17.71 -11.60
C LEU A 222 -7.80 17.81 -12.55
N GLU A 223 -8.31 16.68 -13.06
CA GLU A 223 -9.55 16.64 -13.86
C GLU A 223 -10.77 17.10 -13.06
N LYS A 224 -10.89 16.68 -11.79
CA LYS A 224 -11.95 17.14 -10.90
C LYS A 224 -11.88 18.65 -10.67
N VAL A 225 -10.69 19.18 -10.40
CA VAL A 225 -10.46 20.62 -10.22
C VAL A 225 -10.85 21.39 -11.48
N ARG A 226 -10.43 20.93 -12.65
CA ARG A 226 -10.82 21.54 -13.93
C ARG A 226 -12.35 21.58 -14.10
N GLY A 227 -13.04 20.48 -13.80
CA GLY A 227 -14.51 20.44 -13.84
C GLY A 227 -15.17 21.42 -12.85
N MET A 228 -14.60 21.60 -11.65
CA MET A 228 -15.10 22.61 -10.69
C MET A 228 -14.89 24.05 -11.19
N VAL A 229 -13.76 24.33 -11.86
CA VAL A 229 -13.51 25.64 -12.50
C VAL A 229 -14.52 25.90 -13.62
N GLU A 230 -14.71 24.93 -14.52
CA GLU A 230 -15.67 25.02 -15.63
C GLU A 230 -17.12 25.22 -15.11
N ALA A 231 -17.48 24.56 -14.02
CA ALA A 231 -18.79 24.70 -13.37
C ALA A 231 -18.93 25.94 -12.46
N LYS A 232 -17.89 26.78 -12.32
CA LYS A 232 -17.82 27.91 -11.38
C LYS A 232 -18.07 27.53 -9.90
N GLN A 233 -17.78 26.28 -9.52
CA GLN A 233 -17.99 25.71 -8.18
C GLN A 233 -16.75 25.75 -7.28
N VAL A 234 -15.69 26.46 -7.68
CA VAL A 234 -14.43 26.54 -6.90
C VAL A 234 -14.63 27.35 -5.61
N VAL A 235 -15.52 28.35 -5.65
CA VAL A 235 -15.84 29.22 -4.52
C VAL A 235 -16.51 28.38 -3.42
N GLY A 236 -15.81 28.16 -2.31
CA GLY A 236 -16.26 27.32 -1.18
C GLY A 236 -15.59 25.94 -1.08
N SER A 237 -14.69 25.58 -2.00
CA SER A 237 -13.87 24.36 -1.87
C SER A 237 -12.64 24.60 -0.99
N ASN A 238 -12.21 23.58 -0.24
CA ASN A 238 -10.96 23.62 0.54
C ASN A 238 -9.70 23.45 -0.33
N ILE A 239 -9.82 23.54 -1.66
CA ILE A 239 -8.71 23.32 -2.59
C ILE A 239 -8.03 24.66 -2.87
N THR A 240 -6.76 24.77 -2.52
CA THR A 240 -5.98 26.00 -2.71
C THR A 240 -5.25 26.00 -4.05
N ALA A 241 -4.86 27.18 -4.56
CA ALA A 241 -4.02 27.28 -5.76
C ALA A 241 -2.70 26.50 -5.60
N ARG A 242 -2.11 26.51 -4.39
CA ARG A 242 -0.91 25.75 -4.04
C ARG A 242 -1.11 24.24 -4.17
N ASP A 243 -2.31 23.72 -3.88
CA ASP A 243 -2.62 22.29 -4.06
C ASP A 243 -2.60 21.89 -5.53
N ILE A 244 -3.15 22.75 -6.39
CA ILE A 244 -3.20 22.53 -7.84
C ILE A 244 -1.79 22.56 -8.41
N GLU A 245 -0.98 23.55 -8.02
CA GLU A 245 0.41 23.68 -8.44
C GLU A 245 1.24 22.47 -8.00
N SER A 246 1.16 22.10 -6.72
CA SER A 246 1.86 20.94 -6.17
C SER A 246 1.46 19.65 -6.90
N ALA A 247 0.18 19.47 -7.22
CA ALA A 247 -0.30 18.33 -8.00
C ALA A 247 0.25 18.32 -9.43
N ILE A 248 0.33 19.48 -10.11
CA ILE A 248 0.91 19.58 -11.45
C ILE A 248 2.39 19.22 -11.43
N GLU A 249 3.16 19.79 -10.52
CA GLU A 249 4.59 19.50 -10.37
C GLU A 249 4.82 18.03 -10.05
N ARG A 250 4.00 17.47 -9.14
CA ARG A 250 4.09 16.07 -8.76
C ARG A 250 3.81 15.15 -9.94
N ARG A 251 2.77 15.43 -10.73
CA ARG A 251 2.47 14.67 -11.95
C ARG A 251 3.64 14.72 -12.94
N ARG A 252 4.27 15.89 -13.13
CA ARG A 252 5.47 16.02 -13.98
C ARG A 252 6.64 15.20 -13.46
N ALA A 253 6.90 15.23 -12.15
CA ALA A 253 7.97 14.44 -11.53
C ALA A 253 7.74 12.93 -11.70
N LEU A 254 6.52 12.46 -11.45
CA LEU A 254 6.12 11.07 -11.64
C LEU A 254 6.27 10.61 -13.09
N LYS A 255 5.87 11.45 -14.05
CA LYS A 255 6.06 11.18 -15.48
C LYS A 255 7.55 11.00 -15.81
N ARG A 256 8.44 11.86 -15.31
CA ARG A 256 9.89 11.72 -15.50
C ARG A 256 10.43 10.42 -14.90
N LEU A 257 10.03 10.08 -13.67
CA LEU A 257 10.47 8.84 -13.02
C LEU A 257 10.07 7.59 -13.81
N ILE A 258 8.83 7.57 -14.33
CA ILE A 258 8.34 6.45 -15.15
C ILE A 258 9.08 6.40 -16.49
N VAL A 259 9.24 7.53 -17.17
CA VAL A 259 9.92 7.60 -18.48
C VAL A 259 11.38 7.18 -18.35
N ASN A 260 12.10 7.62 -17.31
CA ASN A 260 13.49 7.22 -17.10
C ASN A 260 13.58 5.70 -16.90
N PHE A 261 12.69 5.12 -16.10
CA PHE A 261 12.65 3.66 -15.92
C PHE A 261 12.36 2.93 -17.24
N GLU A 262 11.44 3.44 -18.06
CA GLU A 262 11.11 2.88 -19.39
C GLU A 262 12.23 3.04 -20.42
N GLN A 263 13.11 4.04 -20.27
CA GLN A 263 14.30 4.20 -21.12
C GLN A 263 15.37 3.17 -20.79
N ASP A 264 15.52 2.85 -19.51
CA ASP A 264 16.53 1.92 -19.01
C ASP A 264 16.07 0.45 -19.05
N THR A 265 14.75 0.21 -19.16
CA THR A 265 14.14 -1.13 -18.99
C THR A 265 13.05 -1.38 -20.02
N SER A 266 13.03 -2.56 -20.65
CA SER A 266 11.93 -2.96 -21.54
C SER A 266 10.63 -3.20 -20.75
N ILE A 267 9.56 -2.46 -21.08
CA ILE A 267 8.24 -2.62 -20.45
C ILE A 267 7.16 -2.91 -21.49
N ARG A 268 6.31 -3.90 -21.20
CA ARG A 268 5.11 -4.23 -21.99
C ARG A 268 3.84 -3.92 -21.22
N TYR A 269 2.92 -3.15 -21.80
CA TYR A 269 1.64 -2.80 -21.19
C TYR A 269 0.49 -3.66 -21.70
N ARG A 270 -0.54 -3.84 -20.87
CA ARG A 270 -1.85 -4.38 -21.25
C ARG A 270 -2.97 -3.69 -20.43
N PRO A 271 -4.05 -3.16 -21.05
CA PRO A 271 -4.26 -3.05 -22.50
C PRO A 271 -3.25 -2.08 -23.13
N ASP A 272 -3.24 -0.82 -22.70
CA ASP A 272 -2.33 0.22 -23.20
C ASP A 272 -1.60 0.91 -22.04
N ARG A 273 -0.52 1.63 -22.39
CA ARG A 273 0.20 2.49 -21.46
C ARG A 273 -0.75 3.54 -20.85
N PRO A 274 -0.71 3.79 -19.52
CA PRO A 274 -1.62 4.73 -18.87
C PRO A 274 -1.61 6.14 -19.48
N LYS A 275 -2.81 6.66 -19.81
CA LYS A 275 -2.99 7.92 -20.56
C LYS A 275 -2.36 9.16 -19.92
N PHE A 276 -2.21 9.20 -18.60
CA PHE A 276 -1.62 10.37 -17.92
C PHE A 276 -0.14 10.59 -18.27
N LEU A 277 0.51 9.62 -18.92
CA LEU A 277 1.86 9.75 -19.44
C LEU A 277 1.94 10.34 -20.85
N VAL A 278 0.81 10.40 -21.57
CA VAL A 278 0.74 10.83 -22.97
C VAL A 278 0.47 12.34 -23.09
N ALA A 279 -0.12 12.96 -22.07
CA ALA A 279 -0.38 14.40 -21.99
C ALA A 279 0.76 15.20 -21.36
#